data_AF-A0AAF3EZN7-F1
#
_entry.id   AF-A0AAF3EZN7-F1
#
_cell.length_a   1.000
_cell.length_b   1.000
_cell.length_c   1.000
_cell.angle_alpha   90.00
_cell.angle_beta   90.00
_cell.angle_gamma   90.00
#
_symmetry.space_group_name_H-M   'P 1'
#
loop_
_entity.id
_entity.type
_entity.pdbx_description
1 polymer ?
#
loop_
_entity_poly.entity_id
_entity_poly.type
_entity_poly.pdbx_seq_one_letter_code
_entity_poly.pdbx_strand_id
1 'polypeptide(L)'
;MGIQSSHLSTADERRLQKIFDAEFERRLVVQNITSAQERAFEITKTKQRVSWELMAGITTTTVLLAAGSIYKRREFSLPIVPIILAMGYRFDTTFGDAEKSIRDQADEIYKNESTRLQLPGGPITIRELDQYTAQKAL
;
A
#
# COMPACT_ATOMS: atom_id res chain seq x y z
N MET A 1 59.24 15.17 -9.68
CA MET A 1 58.34 15.46 -8.55
C MET A 1 56.95 15.03 -8.95
N GLY A 2 56.43 13.90 -8.47
CA GLY A 2 55.14 13.39 -8.98
C GLY A 2 54.59 12.15 -8.26
N ILE A 3 54.79 12.00 -6.94
CA ILE A 3 54.33 10.80 -6.20
C ILE A 3 53.49 11.18 -4.95
N GLN A 4 52.99 12.42 -4.83
CA GLN A 4 52.23 12.83 -3.62
C GLN A 4 50.73 13.10 -3.84
N SER A 5 50.21 12.98 -5.06
CA SER A 5 48.81 13.30 -5.38
C SER A 5 47.84 12.11 -5.37
N SER A 6 48.30 10.86 -5.45
CA SER A 6 47.41 9.68 -5.54
C SER A 6 46.80 9.28 -4.19
N HIS A 7 47.49 9.49 -3.07
CA HIS A 7 47.02 9.07 -1.75
C HIS A 7 45.94 10.01 -1.18
N LEU A 8 45.95 11.29 -1.56
CA LEU A 8 44.93 12.28 -1.17
C LEU A 8 43.58 12.02 -1.88
N SER A 9 43.62 11.62 -3.17
CA SER A 9 42.42 11.30 -3.96
C SER A 9 41.59 10.18 -3.30
N THR A 10 42.23 9.10 -2.86
CA THR A 10 41.51 7.94 -2.29
C THR A 10 40.86 8.22 -0.92
N ALA A 11 41.43 9.15 -0.14
CA ALA A 11 40.87 9.54 1.15
C ALA A 11 39.68 10.48 0.99
N ASP A 12 39.75 11.39 0.02
CA ASP A 12 38.65 12.30 -0.33
C ASP A 12 37.52 11.57 -1.06
N GLU A 13 37.81 10.60 -1.94
CA GLU A 13 36.81 9.72 -2.56
C GLU A 13 36.02 8.93 -1.50
N ARG A 14 36.69 8.37 -0.49
CA ARG A 14 36.01 7.68 0.62
C ARG A 14 35.16 8.63 1.48
N ARG A 15 35.59 9.89 1.65
CA ARG A 15 34.79 10.91 2.35
C ARG A 15 33.55 11.29 1.56
N LEU A 16 33.71 11.52 0.26
CA LEU A 16 32.60 11.82 -0.65
C LEU A 16 31.62 10.65 -0.68
N GLN A 17 32.10 9.42 -0.81
CA GLN A 17 31.27 8.21 -0.79
C GLN A 17 30.48 8.09 0.52
N LYS A 18 31.12 8.33 1.68
CA LYS A 18 30.41 8.35 2.97
C LYS A 18 29.34 9.43 3.07
N ILE A 19 29.57 10.60 2.46
CA ILE A 19 28.58 11.68 2.43
C ILE A 19 27.41 11.30 1.53
N PHE A 20 27.67 10.75 0.34
CA PHE A 20 26.65 10.23 -0.56
C PHE A 20 25.82 9.11 0.09
N ASP A 21 26.48 8.15 0.76
CA ASP A 21 25.82 7.05 1.46
C ASP A 21 24.91 7.58 2.57
N ALA A 22 25.38 8.54 3.37
CA ALA A 22 24.59 9.15 4.45
C ALA A 22 23.39 9.96 3.92
N GLU A 23 23.56 10.68 2.81
CA GLU A 23 22.45 11.38 2.15
C GLU A 23 21.44 10.40 1.54
N PHE A 24 21.92 9.31 0.94
CA PHE A 24 21.08 8.28 0.35
C PHE A 24 20.27 7.55 1.43
N GLU A 25 20.91 7.13 2.53
CA GLU A 25 20.25 6.50 3.67
C GLU A 25 19.18 7.42 4.26
N ARG A 26 19.49 8.71 4.43
CA ARG A 26 18.51 9.70 4.92
C ARG A 26 17.31 9.83 3.98
N ARG A 27 17.55 9.90 2.67
CA ARG A 27 16.46 9.97 1.68
C ARG A 27 15.61 8.70 1.68
N LEU A 28 16.23 7.54 1.80
CA LEU A 28 15.54 6.25 1.87
C LEU A 28 14.66 6.17 3.13
N VAL A 29 15.18 6.57 4.29
CA VAL A 29 14.43 6.61 5.55
C VAL A 29 13.24 7.57 5.44
N VAL A 30 13.46 8.78 4.91
CA VAL A 30 12.38 9.75 4.70
C VAL A 30 11.32 9.16 3.76
N GLN A 31 11.72 8.62 2.61
CA GLN A 31 10.79 8.03 1.64
C GLN A 31 9.96 6.88 2.24
N ASN A 32 10.59 6.02 3.04
CA ASN A 32 9.90 4.93 3.72
C ASN A 32 8.86 5.46 4.71
N ILE A 33 9.22 6.47 5.51
CA ILE A 33 8.29 7.11 6.45
C ILE A 33 7.12 7.74 5.71
N THR A 34 7.37 8.50 4.62
CA THR A 34 6.30 9.14 3.84
C THR A 34 5.38 8.10 3.20
N SER A 35 5.95 7.03 2.63
CA SER A 35 5.17 5.95 2.03
C SER A 35 4.32 5.20 3.07
N ALA A 36 4.87 4.95 4.26
CA ALA A 36 4.12 4.36 5.35
C ALA A 36 2.95 5.26 5.81
N GLN A 37 3.18 6.57 5.88
CA GLN A 37 2.13 7.54 6.21
C GLN A 37 1.03 7.63 5.15
N GLU A 38 1.40 7.67 3.87
CA GLU A 38 0.44 7.67 2.75
C GLU A 38 -0.43 6.42 2.77
N ARG A 39 0.16 5.24 3.01
CA ARG A 39 -0.59 3.98 3.15
C ARG A 39 -1.54 4.02 4.34
N ALA A 40 -1.07 4.45 5.52
CA ALA A 40 -1.92 4.55 6.70
C ALA A 40 -3.08 5.52 6.51
N PHE A 41 -2.84 6.64 5.80
CA PHE A 41 -3.87 7.62 5.47
C PHE A 41 -4.93 7.04 4.53
N GLU A 42 -4.53 6.37 3.44
CA GLU A 42 -5.47 5.78 2.49
C GLU A 42 -6.31 4.66 3.14
N ILE A 43 -5.73 3.85 4.04
CA ILE A 43 -6.47 2.86 4.84
C ILE A 43 -7.50 3.56 5.76
N THR A 44 -7.11 4.63 6.44
CA THR A 44 -8.00 5.36 7.36
C THR A 44 -9.15 6.03 6.60
N LYS A 45 -8.85 6.61 5.44
CA LYS A 45 -9.81 7.29 4.55
C LYS A 45 -10.84 6.33 3.98
N THR A 46 -10.41 5.14 3.53
CA THR A 46 -11.33 4.10 3.05
C THR A 46 -12.24 3.60 4.17
N LYS A 47 -11.71 3.36 5.36
CA LYS A 47 -12.51 3.02 6.55
C LYS A 47 -13.56 4.07 6.88
N GLN A 48 -13.19 5.35 6.86
CA GLN A 48 -14.13 6.43 7.16
C GLN A 48 -15.22 6.57 6.08
N ARG A 49 -14.87 6.40 4.80
CA ARG A 49 -15.86 6.39 3.70
C ARG A 49 -16.90 5.28 3.88
N VAL A 50 -16.45 4.06 4.16
CA VAL A 50 -17.34 2.91 4.35
C VAL A 50 -18.17 3.06 5.61
N SER A 51 -17.60 3.56 6.70
CA SER A 51 -18.37 3.87 7.91
C SER A 51 -19.52 4.85 7.62
N TRP A 52 -19.30 5.84 6.75
CA TRP A 52 -20.34 6.81 6.40
C TRP A 52 -21.43 6.21 5.50
N GLU A 53 -21.04 5.34 4.58
CA GLU A 53 -22.00 4.58 3.76
C GLU A 53 -22.85 3.65 4.61
N LEU A 54 -22.29 2.96 5.61
CA LEU A 54 -23.04 2.11 6.55
C LEU A 54 -24.08 2.92 7.33
N MET A 55 -23.68 4.08 7.86
CA MET A 55 -24.61 4.98 8.55
C MET A 55 -25.75 5.43 7.61
N ALA A 56 -25.43 5.76 6.36
CA ALA A 56 -26.42 6.15 5.37
C ALA A 56 -27.42 5.02 5.07
N GLY A 57 -26.98 3.77 4.94
CA GLY A 57 -27.92 2.68 4.67
C GLY A 57 -28.67 2.17 5.89
N ILE A 58 -28.10 2.22 7.09
CA ILE A 58 -28.88 2.00 8.33
C ILE A 58 -30.00 3.04 8.41
N THR A 59 -29.68 4.31 8.16
CA THR A 59 -30.67 5.40 8.16
C THR A 59 -31.73 5.15 7.08
N THR A 60 -31.32 4.84 5.85
CA THR A 60 -32.23 4.58 4.73
C THR A 60 -33.12 3.37 4.99
N THR A 61 -32.56 2.28 5.53
CA THR A 61 -33.29 1.08 5.92
C THR A 61 -34.30 1.38 7.02
N THR A 62 -33.91 2.16 8.03
CA THR A 62 -34.81 2.55 9.13
C THR A 62 -35.97 3.40 8.62
N VAL A 63 -35.70 4.34 7.71
CA VAL A 63 -36.75 5.17 7.07
C VAL A 63 -37.68 4.32 6.21
N LEU A 64 -37.14 3.39 5.42
CA LEU A 64 -37.92 2.44 4.61
C LEU A 64 -38.80 1.53 5.47
N LEU A 65 -38.28 1.05 6.60
CA LEU A 65 -39.04 0.26 7.57
C LEU A 65 -40.14 1.08 8.24
N ALA A 66 -39.85 2.31 8.67
CA ALA A 66 -40.83 3.20 9.26
C ALA A 66 -41.94 3.53 8.26
N ALA A 67 -41.58 3.89 7.02
CA ALA A 67 -42.55 4.12 5.95
C ALA A 67 -43.35 2.86 5.64
N GLY A 68 -42.73 1.69 5.49
CA GLY A 68 -43.41 0.42 5.26
C GLY A 68 -44.39 0.05 6.38
N SER A 69 -44.03 0.34 7.64
CA SER A 69 -44.89 0.14 8.81
C SER A 69 -46.08 1.11 8.83
N ILE A 70 -45.86 2.38 8.51
CA ILE A 70 -46.90 3.42 8.48
C ILE A 70 -47.88 3.15 7.32
N TYR A 71 -47.36 2.86 6.12
CA TYR A 71 -48.16 2.65 4.92
C TYR A 71 -48.66 1.21 4.74
N LYS A 72 -48.33 0.27 5.65
CA LYS A 72 -48.68 -1.17 5.61
C LYS A 72 -48.37 -1.87 4.28
N ARG A 73 -47.38 -1.37 3.53
CA ARG A 73 -46.98 -1.94 2.22
C ARG A 73 -45.71 -2.77 2.38
N ARG A 74 -45.81 -4.07 2.09
CA ARG A 74 -44.68 -5.01 2.11
C ARG A 74 -43.60 -4.71 1.06
N GLU A 75 -43.94 -3.97 0.01
CA GLU A 75 -43.02 -3.60 -1.09
C GLU A 75 -41.77 -2.83 -0.59
N PHE A 76 -41.88 -2.07 0.50
CA PHE A 76 -40.75 -1.32 1.07
C PHE A 76 -39.72 -2.19 1.81
N SER A 77 -40.05 -3.46 2.11
CA SER A 77 -39.11 -4.40 2.74
C SER A 77 -38.23 -5.14 1.73
N LEU A 78 -38.63 -5.16 0.45
CA LEU A 78 -37.94 -5.83 -0.65
C LEU A 78 -36.53 -5.25 -0.93
N PRO A 79 -36.29 -3.92 -0.95
CA PRO A 79 -34.95 -3.37 -1.18
C PRO A 79 -34.02 -3.45 0.03
N ILE A 80 -34.51 -3.82 1.22
CA ILE A 80 -33.69 -3.84 2.44
C ILE A 80 -32.62 -4.94 2.37
N VAL A 81 -32.99 -6.11 1.87
CA VAL A 81 -32.09 -7.27 1.77
C VAL A 81 -30.83 -6.97 0.94
N PRO A 82 -30.91 -6.46 -0.31
CA PRO A 82 -29.72 -6.14 -1.09
C PRO A 82 -28.90 -4.98 -0.48
N ILE A 83 -29.53 -4.03 0.20
CA ILE A 83 -28.82 -2.93 0.88
C ILE A 83 -27.96 -3.47 2.02
N ILE A 84 -28.53 -4.33 2.89
CA ILE A 84 -27.80 -4.94 4.00
C ILE A 84 -26.67 -5.84 3.47
N LEU A 85 -26.92 -6.61 2.41
CA LEU A 85 -25.91 -7.48 1.80
C LEU A 85 -24.72 -6.67 1.24
N ALA A 86 -25.00 -5.61 0.47
CA ALA A 86 -23.96 -4.73 -0.07
C ALA A 86 -23.16 -4.04 1.04
N MET A 87 -23.83 -3.67 2.12
CA MET A 87 -23.17 -3.07 3.29
C MET A 87 -22.29 -4.06 4.04
N GLY A 88 -22.78 -5.27 4.31
CA GLY A 88 -22.00 -6.32 4.94
C GLY A 88 -20.72 -6.64 4.16
N TYR A 89 -20.83 -6.77 2.83
CA TYR A 89 -19.68 -7.02 1.95
C TYR A 89 -18.64 -5.88 2.00
N ARG A 90 -19.08 -4.62 1.99
CA ARG A 90 -18.16 -3.47 2.07
C ARG A 90 -17.53 -3.34 3.45
N PHE A 91 -18.25 -3.68 4.51
CA PHE A 91 -17.69 -3.71 5.86
C PHE A 91 -16.60 -4.77 5.99
N ASP A 92 -16.87 -6.00 5.55
CA ASP A 92 -15.91 -7.11 5.61
C ASP A 92 -14.63 -6.81 4.81
N THR A 93 -14.74 -6.21 3.63
CA THR A 93 -13.58 -5.86 2.80
C THR A 93 -12.73 -4.70 3.34
N THR A 94 -13.27 -3.84 4.22
CA THR A 94 -12.58 -2.62 4.68
C THR A 94 -12.14 -2.70 6.16
N PHE A 95 -12.87 -3.45 6.97
CA PHE A 95 -12.60 -3.65 8.40
C PHE A 95 -12.22 -5.10 8.74
N GLY A 96 -12.46 -6.05 7.83
CA GLY A 96 -12.08 -7.44 8.02
C GLY A 96 -10.58 -7.65 7.86
N ASP A 97 -10.11 -8.79 8.36
CA ASP A 97 -8.71 -9.21 8.30
C ASP A 97 -8.29 -9.70 6.90
N ALA A 98 -9.08 -9.46 5.85
CA ALA A 98 -8.78 -9.93 4.50
C ALA A 98 -7.40 -9.48 4.02
N GLU A 99 -7.02 -8.22 4.26
CA GLU A 99 -5.70 -7.70 3.89
C GLU A 99 -4.58 -8.38 4.69
N LYS A 100 -4.81 -8.64 5.98
CA LYS A 100 -3.87 -9.34 6.86
C LYS A 100 -3.73 -10.81 6.44
N SER A 101 -4.83 -11.48 6.12
CA SER A 101 -4.86 -12.86 5.63
C SER A 101 -4.17 -12.98 4.27
N ILE A 102 -4.39 -12.05 3.34
CA ILE A 102 -3.70 -12.04 2.04
C ILE A 102 -2.20 -11.81 2.24
N ARG A 103 -1.82 -10.93 3.17
CA ARG A 103 -0.41 -10.73 3.54
C ARG A 103 0.20 -11.97 4.19
N ASP A 104 -0.50 -12.61 5.12
CA ASP A 104 -0.05 -13.82 5.80
C ASP A 104 0.12 -14.98 4.79
N GLN A 105 -0.84 -15.13 3.86
CA GLN A 105 -0.74 -16.08 2.75
C GLN A 105 0.40 -15.74 1.79
N ALA A 106 0.61 -14.47 1.46
CA ALA A 106 1.73 -14.04 0.63
C ALA A 106 3.09 -14.29 1.32
N ASP A 107 3.18 -14.05 2.63
CA ASP A 107 4.37 -14.33 3.44
C ASP A 107 4.63 -15.85 3.55
N GLU A 108 3.59 -16.66 3.63
CA GLU A 108 3.67 -18.12 3.61
C GLU A 108 4.18 -18.63 2.24
N ILE A 109 3.64 -18.12 1.13
CA ILE A 109 4.12 -18.44 -0.22
C ILE A 109 5.56 -17.95 -0.42
N TYR A 110 5.92 -16.76 0.07
CA TYR A 110 7.29 -16.27 -0.02
C TYR A 110 8.28 -17.17 0.73
N LYS A 111 7.90 -17.65 1.92
CA LYS A 111 8.74 -18.56 2.72
C LYS A 111 8.84 -19.97 2.11
N ASN A 112 7.74 -20.50 1.59
CA ASN A 112 7.67 -21.88 1.09
C ASN A 112 8.07 -22.03 -0.39
N GLU A 113 7.90 -21.00 -1.22
CA GLU A 113 8.13 -21.04 -2.67
C GLU A 113 9.19 -20.01 -3.15
N SER A 114 10.18 -19.69 -2.32
CA SER A 114 11.26 -18.75 -2.66
C SER A 114 12.05 -19.13 -3.92
N THR A 115 12.08 -20.41 -4.29
CA THR A 115 12.72 -20.90 -5.53
C THR A 115 11.90 -20.60 -6.78
N ARG A 116 10.57 -20.48 -6.67
CA ARG A 116 9.64 -20.31 -7.81
C ARG A 116 9.26 -18.85 -8.06
N LEU A 117 9.45 -18.00 -7.04
CA LEU A 117 9.29 -16.54 -7.09
C LEU A 117 10.53 -15.79 -7.58
N GLN A 118 11.63 -16.48 -7.88
CA GLN A 118 12.79 -15.86 -8.50
C GLN A 118 12.41 -15.40 -9.92
N LEU A 119 12.31 -14.08 -10.08
CA LEU A 119 12.30 -13.43 -11.40
C LEU A 119 13.50 -13.97 -12.19
N PRO A 120 13.32 -14.47 -13.43
CA PRO A 120 14.46 -14.78 -14.29
C PRO A 120 15.23 -13.48 -14.55
N GLY A 121 16.33 -13.29 -13.81
CA GLY A 121 17.11 -12.04 -13.80
C GLY A 121 17.60 -11.57 -12.43
N GLY A 122 17.02 -12.05 -11.32
CA GLY A 122 17.44 -11.62 -9.98
C GLY A 122 17.02 -10.17 -9.62
N PRO A 123 17.34 -9.70 -8.40
CA PRO A 123 17.01 -8.34 -7.98
C PRO A 123 17.80 -7.32 -8.80
N ILE A 124 17.10 -6.34 -9.39
CA ILE A 124 17.70 -5.27 -10.19
C ILE A 124 18.81 -4.61 -9.38
N THR A 125 20.06 -4.83 -9.81
CA THR A 125 21.21 -4.22 -9.15
C THR A 125 21.34 -2.77 -9.61
N ILE A 126 21.93 -1.91 -8.78
CA ILE A 126 22.16 -0.48 -9.11
C ILE A 126 22.88 -0.33 -10.47
N ARG A 127 23.74 -1.30 -10.83
CA ARG A 127 24.40 -1.38 -12.14
C ARG A 127 23.43 -1.55 -13.31
N GLU A 128 22.37 -2.33 -13.15
CA GLU A 128 21.36 -2.53 -14.19
C GLU A 128 20.47 -1.28 -14.33
N LEU A 129 20.18 -0.58 -13.24
CA LEU A 129 19.41 0.67 -13.26
C LEU A 129 20.15 1.79 -14.02
N ASP A 130 21.47 1.89 -13.83
CA ASP A 130 22.31 2.82 -14.60
C ASP A 130 22.34 2.49 -16.09
N GLN A 131 22.39 1.20 -16.45
CA GLN A 131 22.34 0.75 -17.84
C GLN A 131 20.98 1.07 -18.50
N TYR A 132 19.87 0.89 -17.78
CA TYR A 132 18.54 1.25 -18.27
C TYR A 132 18.37 2.75 -18.45
N THR A 133 18.94 3.57 -17.54
CA THR A 133 18.85 5.03 -17.63
C THR A 133 19.73 5.57 -18.76
N ALA A 134 20.90 4.96 -18.99
CA ALA A 134 21.78 5.27 -20.12
C ALA A 134 21.19 4.83 -21.47
N GLN A 135 20.49 3.69 -21.53
CA GLN A 135 19.85 3.19 -22.74
C GLN A 135 18.63 4.03 -23.17
N LYS A 136 17.92 4.63 -22.20
CA LYS A 136 16.76 5.49 -22.48
C LYS A 136 17.12 6.91 -22.92
N ALA A 137 18.41 7.26 -22.87
CA ALA A 137 18.96 8.56 -23.26
C ALA A 137 19.59 8.57 -24.67
N LEU A 138 19.53 7.44 -25.39
CA LEU A 138 19.88 7.27 -26.82
C LEU A 138 18.61 7.17 -27.66
#